data_AF-A0A3A4WMZ8-F1
#
_entry.id   AF-A0A3A4WMZ8-F1
#
_cell.length_a   1.000
_cell.length_b   1.000
_cell.length_c   1.000
_cell.angle_alpha   90.00
_cell.angle_beta   90.00
_cell.angle_gamma   90.00
#
_symmetry.space_group_name_H-M   'P 1'
#
loop_
_entity.id
_entity.type
_entity.pdbx_description
1 polymer ?
#
loop_
_entity_poly.entity_id
_entity_poly.type
_entity_poly.pdbx_seq_one_letter_code
_entity_poly.pdbx_strand_id
1 'polypeptide(L)' 'MLKLWGDVKAPRSSKLMLVRYRYGKYWRNLGWAKTNASSRYVYYYRPRYPGTYLFRVNFNADSLNAWSTSRYIIVRVY' A
#
# COMPACT_ATOMS: atom_id res chain seq x y z
N MET A 1 -2.40 -7.28 -14.74
CA MET A 1 -2.30 -6.07 -13.87
C MET A 1 -2.73 -6.48 -12.47
N LEU A 2 -1.94 -6.20 -11.43
CA LEU A 2 -2.27 -6.55 -10.06
C LEU A 2 -3.12 -5.45 -9.42
N LYS A 3 -4.21 -5.84 -8.76
CA LYS A 3 -5.07 -4.95 -7.97
C LYS A 3 -4.77 -5.17 -6.49
N LEU A 4 -4.17 -4.17 -5.85
CA LEU A 4 -3.95 -4.13 -4.42
C LEU A 4 -5.12 -3.37 -3.79
N TRP A 5 -5.80 -3.96 -2.84
CA TRP A 5 -6.91 -3.31 -2.15
C TRP A 5 -6.93 -3.68 -0.68
N GLY A 6 -7.56 -2.83 0.13
CA GLY A 6 -7.70 -3.09 1.56
C GLY A 6 -8.52 -2.03 2.27
N ASP A 7 -9.01 -2.41 3.45
CA ASP A 7 -9.67 -1.53 4.41
C ASP A 7 -8.65 -1.04 5.44
N VAL A 8 -8.75 0.23 5.83
CA VAL A 8 -7.86 0.84 6.83
C VAL A 8 -8.55 0.86 8.18
N LYS A 9 -7.88 0.26 9.18
CA LYS A 9 -8.30 0.28 10.58
C LYS A 9 -7.18 0.87 11.46
N ALA A 10 -7.44 1.90 12.27
CA ALA A 10 -8.69 2.66 12.41
C ALA A 10 -9.08 3.42 11.11
N PRO A 11 -10.37 3.76 10.91
CA PRO A 11 -10.83 4.46 9.70
C PRO A 11 -10.05 5.76 9.46
N ARG A 12 -9.49 5.89 8.25
CA ARG A 12 -8.76 7.08 7.77
C ARG A 12 -9.35 7.48 6.43
N SER A 13 -10.47 8.21 6.45
CA SER A 13 -11.15 8.67 5.24
C SER A 13 -10.37 9.78 4.54
N SER A 14 -10.28 9.71 3.20
CA SER A 14 -9.67 10.76 2.37
C SER A 14 -8.20 11.10 2.71
N LYS A 15 -7.44 10.14 3.24
CA LYS A 15 -6.04 10.33 3.62
C LYS A 15 -5.09 9.75 2.57
N LEU A 16 -3.96 10.44 2.38
CA LEU A 16 -2.88 9.97 1.52
C LEU A 16 -2.05 8.90 2.24
N MET A 17 -1.69 7.89 1.48
CA MET A 17 -0.81 6.81 1.90
C MET A 17 0.20 6.49 0.80
N LEU A 18 1.43 6.20 1.20
CA LEU A 18 2.50 5.81 0.30
C LEU A 18 2.46 4.29 0.12
N VAL A 19 2.19 3.84 -1.11
CA VAL A 19 2.22 2.42 -1.48
C VAL A 19 3.66 2.04 -1.77
N ARG A 20 4.13 0.95 -1.16
CA ARG A 20 5.50 0.45 -1.29
C ARG A 20 5.49 -1.03 -1.65
N TYR A 21 6.49 -1.43 -2.42
CA TYR A 21 6.73 -2.84 -2.73
C TYR A 21 8.18 -3.23 -2.44
N ARG A 22 8.42 -4.52 -2.25
CA ARG A 22 9.76 -5.10 -2.19
C ARG A 22 9.83 -6.27 -3.15
N TYR A 23 10.80 -6.19 -4.05
CA TYR A 23 11.24 -7.25 -4.94
C TYR A 23 12.75 -7.40 -4.71
N GLY A 24 13.17 -8.54 -4.15
CA GLY A 24 14.52 -8.72 -3.62
C GLY A 24 14.72 -8.06 -2.25
N LYS A 25 15.84 -7.33 -2.06
CA LYS A 25 16.29 -6.94 -0.72
C LYS A 25 15.68 -5.65 -0.14
N TYR A 26 15.24 -4.70 -0.96
CA TYR A 26 14.86 -3.36 -0.49
C TYR A 26 13.42 -2.96 -0.85
N TRP A 27 12.81 -2.15 0.03
CA TRP A 27 11.51 -1.52 -0.21
C TRP A 27 11.64 -0.33 -1.15
N ARG A 28 10.83 -0.30 -2.20
CA ARG A 28 10.72 0.75 -3.22
C ARG A 28 9.35 1.41 -3.14
N ASN A 29 9.30 2.70 -3.45
CA ASN A 29 8.06 3.47 -3.47
C ASN A 29 7.36 3.28 -4.82
N LEU A 30 6.05 3.02 -4.80
CA LEU A 30 5.22 2.98 -6.01
C LEU A 30 4.56 4.31 -6.29
N GLY A 31 4.12 5.00 -5.23
CA GLY A 31 3.44 6.27 -5.33
C GLY A 31 2.43 6.46 -4.21
N TRP A 32 1.73 7.57 -4.26
CA TRP A 32 0.67 7.90 -3.30
C TRP A 32 -0.67 7.37 -3.78
N ALA A 33 -1.45 6.82 -2.86
CA ALA A 33 -2.85 6.49 -3.04
C ALA A 33 -3.67 7.21 -1.98
N LYS A 34 -4.93 7.51 -2.30
CA LYS A 34 -5.87 8.13 -1.36
C LYS A 34 -6.92 7.11 -0.95
N THR A 35 -7.21 7.03 0.34
CA THR A 35 -8.35 6.28 0.83
C THR A 35 -9.66 6.97 0.45
N ASN A 36 -10.71 6.20 0.20
CA ASN A 36 -12.04 6.73 -0.08
C ASN A 36 -12.80 7.11 1.21
N ALA A 37 -14.05 7.55 1.08
CA ALA A 37 -14.91 7.94 2.20
C ALA A 37 -15.08 6.81 3.24
N SER A 38 -15.07 5.55 2.79
CA SER A 38 -15.18 4.35 3.62
C SER A 38 -13.83 3.84 4.14
N SER A 39 -12.76 4.64 4.05
CA SER A 39 -11.40 4.24 4.47
C SER A 39 -10.85 3.02 3.73
N ARG A 40 -11.25 2.82 2.47
CA ARG A 40 -10.75 1.78 1.58
C ARG A 40 -9.83 2.37 0.53
N TYR A 41 -8.92 1.57 0.01
CA TYR A 41 -8.09 1.97 -1.12
C TYR A 41 -8.02 0.89 -2.19
N VAL A 42 -7.71 1.33 -3.40
CA VAL A 42 -7.31 0.47 -4.52
C VAL A 42 -6.09 1.09 -5.16
N TYR A 43 -5.06 0.28 -5.39
CA TYR A 43 -3.87 0.65 -6.15
C TYR A 43 -3.60 -0.40 -7.21
N TYR A 44 -3.37 0.04 -8.44
CA TYR A 44 -3.03 -0.86 -9.52
C TYR A 44 -1.54 -0.84 -9.81
N TYR A 45 -0.94 -2.03 -9.88
CA TYR A 45 0.48 -2.18 -10.16
C TYR A 45 0.69 -3.18 -11.29
N ARG A 46 1.63 -2.87 -12.19
CA ARG A 46 2.06 -3.78 -13.26
C ARG A 46 3.48 -4.25 -12.95
N PRO A 47 3.66 -5.49 -12.43
CA PRO A 47 4.97 -6.09 -12.29
C PRO A 47 5.70 -6.14 -13.63
N ARG A 48 7.00 -5.84 -13.61
CA ARG A 48 7.86 -5.93 -14.81
C ARG A 48 8.45 -7.32 -15.00
N TYR A 49 8.60 -8.08 -13.93
CA TYR A 49 9.22 -9.40 -13.92
C TYR A 49 8.37 -10.39 -13.12
N PRO A 50 8.42 -11.69 -13.45
CA PRO A 50 7.85 -12.73 -12.60
C PRO A 50 8.63 -12.84 -11.29
N GLY A 51 7.99 -13.34 -10.25
CA GLY A 51 8.58 -13.59 -8.94
C GLY A 51 7.70 -13.16 -7.77
N THR A 52 8.30 -13.12 -6.58
CA THR A 52 7.60 -12.80 -5.33
C THR A 52 7.74 -11.33 -4.98
N TYR A 53 6.60 -10.66 -4.85
CA TYR A 53 6.48 -9.26 -4.45
C TYR A 53 5.86 -9.17 -3.06
N LEU A 54 6.45 -8.34 -2.20
CA LEU A 54 5.81 -7.94 -0.95
C LEU A 54 5.25 -6.54 -1.12
N PHE A 55 4.01 -6.29 -0.70
CA PHE A 55 3.39 -4.96 -0.76
C PHE A 55 2.98 -4.49 0.63
N ARG A 56 3.15 -3.20 0.90
CA ARG A 56 2.67 -2.55 2.13
C ARG A 56 2.31 -1.09 1.88
N VAL A 57 1.63 -0.49 2.83
CA VAL A 57 1.31 0.95 2.81
C VAL A 57 1.85 1.65 4.04
N ASN A 58 2.24 2.91 3.84
CA ASN A 58 2.71 3.81 4.89
C ASN A 58 1.77 5.01 4.96
N PHE A 59 1.25 5.31 6.15
CA PHE A 59 0.48 6.52 6.40
C PHE A 59 1.36 7.51 7.14
N ASN A 60 1.45 8.73 6.62
CA ASN A 60 2.09 9.85 7.32
C ASN A 60 1.33 10.19 8.61
N ALA A 61 2.05 10.77 9.57
CA ALA A 61 1.41 11.34 10.75
C ALA A 61 0.54 12.55 10.33
N ASP A 62 -0.58 12.74 11.02
CA ASP A 62 -1.42 13.92 10.94
C ASP A 62 -1.87 14.36 12.34
N SER A 63 -2.69 15.41 12.43
CA SER A 63 -3.17 15.94 13.72
C SER A 63 -3.96 14.95 14.56
N LEU A 64 -4.45 13.86 13.97
CA LEU A 64 -5.29 12.86 14.63
C LEU A 64 -4.59 11.49 14.77
N ASN A 65 -3.46 11.29 14.10
CA ASN A 65 -2.85 9.98 13.93
C ASN A 65 -1.33 10.05 13.89
N ALA A 66 -0.67 9.16 14.63
CA ALA A 66 0.76 8.92 14.46
C ALA A 66 1.07 8.22 13.13
N TRP A 67 2.34 8.32 12.72
CA TRP A 67 2.89 7.57 11.58
C TRP A 67 2.66 6.06 11.77
N SER A 68 2.23 5.37 10.72
CA SER A 68 1.96 3.93 10.81
C SER A 68 2.24 3.21 9.51
N THR A 69 2.72 1.96 9.63
CA THR A 69 2.98 1.08 8.49
C THR A 69 2.10 -0.15 8.59
N SER A 70 1.47 -0.58 7.50
CA SER A 70 0.69 -1.81 7.48
C SER A 70 1.59 -3.04 7.57
N ARG A 71 1.00 -4.20 7.91
CA ARG A 71 1.62 -5.49 7.55
C ARG A 71 1.79 -5.58 6.03
N TYR A 72 2.74 -6.40 5.60
CA TYR A 72 2.91 -6.67 4.18
C TYR A 72 2.03 -7.84 3.73
N ILE A 73 1.64 -7.83 2.47
CA ILE A 73 1.06 -8.98 1.78
C ILE A 73 2.07 -9.55 0.79
N ILE A 74 2.01 -10.85 0.53
CA ILE A 74 2.87 -11.54 -0.43
C ILE A 74 2.04 -11.83 -1.67
N VAL A 75 2.55 -11.46 -2.83
CA VAL A 75 1.94 -11.76 -4.13
C VAL A 75 2.98 -12.42 -5.01
N ARG A 76 2.64 -13.59 -5.56
CA ARG A 76 3.49 -14.31 -6.51
C ARG A 76 2.99 -14.06 -7.93
N VAL A 77 3.89 -13.66 -8.80
CA VAL A 77 3.64 -13.40 -10.22
C VAL A 77 4.38 -14.46 -11.00
N TYR A 78 3.67 -15.14 -11.89
CA TYR A 78 4.20 -16.20 -12.75
C TYR A 78 4.04 -15.78 -14.21
#